data_AF-A0A176RSX7-F1
#
_entry.id   AF-A0A176RSX7-F1
#
_cell.length_a   1.000
_cell.length_b   1.000
_cell.length_c   1.000
_cell.angle_alpha   90.00
_cell.angle_beta   90.00
_cell.angle_gamma   90.00
#
_symmetry.space_group_name_H-M   'P 1'
#
loop_
_entity.id
_entity.type
_entity.pdbx_description
1 polymer ?
#
loop_
_entity_poly.entity_id
_entity_poly.type
_entity_poly.pdbx_seq_one_letter_code
_entity_poly.pdbx_strand_id
1 'polypeptide(L)' 'MNDITATETFLTPKEMATIRQQVVLELPYDNALQEVYVSRRILAMEAKQLGMDYLSYIRQFNQKVEQA' A
#
# COMPACT_ATOMS: atom_id res chain seq x y z
N MET A 1 25.58 -2.41 6.22
CA MET A 1 24.81 -1.43 5.43
C MET A 1 23.36 -1.80 5.71
N ASN A 2 22.74 -1.16 6.70
CA ASN A 2 21.40 -1.51 7.13
C ASN A 2 20.44 -0.84 6.15
N ASP A 3 19.85 -1.65 5.26
CA ASP A 3 18.75 -1.21 4.42
C ASP A 3 17.59 -0.78 5.31
N ILE A 4 17.30 0.52 5.24
CA ILE A 4 16.22 1.17 5.95
C ILE A 4 14.91 0.66 5.33
N THR A 5 14.20 -0.16 6.10
CA THR A 5 12.75 -0.43 6.02
C THR A 5 12.21 -0.76 4.63
N ALA A 6 12.49 -1.96 4.14
CA ALA A 6 11.48 -2.66 3.35
C ALA A 6 10.34 -3.02 4.31
N THR A 7 9.33 -2.16 4.40
CA THR A 7 8.02 -2.59 4.90
C THR A 7 7.64 -3.78 4.04
N GLU A 8 7.69 -5.00 4.58
CA GLU A 8 7.40 -6.22 3.83
C GLU A 8 5.98 -6.12 3.29
N THR A 9 5.85 -5.70 2.03
CA THR A 9 4.57 -5.70 1.34
C THR A 9 4.25 -7.14 0.98
N PHE A 10 3.03 -7.57 1.29
CA PHE A 10 2.58 -8.93 0.96
C PHE A 10 2.25 -9.08 -0.53
N LEU A 11 2.34 -8.00 -1.30
CA LEU A 11 2.07 -7.96 -2.73
C LEU A 11 3.32 -8.26 -3.56
N THR A 12 3.13 -9.07 -4.59
CA THR A 12 4.15 -9.30 -5.61
C THR A 12 4.39 -8.02 -6.45
N PRO A 13 5.56 -7.87 -7.07
CA PRO A 13 5.83 -6.76 -7.99
C PRO A 13 4.80 -6.63 -9.12
N LYS A 14 4.24 -7.77 -9.57
CA LYS A 14 3.21 -7.80 -10.62
C LYS A 14 1.88 -7.24 -10.13
N GLU A 15 1.48 -7.55 -8.90
CA GLU A 15 0.25 -7.00 -8.30
C GLU A 15 0.39 -5.49 -8.08
N MET A 16 1.54 -5.03 -7.57
CA MET A 16 1.83 -3.60 -7.43
C MET A 16 1.81 -2.87 -8.78
N ALA A 17 2.40 -3.46 -9.83
CA ALA A 17 2.37 -2.89 -11.17
C ALA A 17 0.93 -2.78 -11.72
N THR A 18 0.09 -3.78 -11.43
CA THR A 18 -1.32 -3.80 -11.84
C THR A 18 -2.09 -2.67 -11.16
N ILE A 19 -1.89 -2.49 -9.84
CA ILE A 19 -2.49 -1.39 -9.08
C ILE A 19 -2.08 -0.04 -9.67
N ARG A 20 -0.79 0.16 -9.95
CA ARG A 20 -0.28 1.41 -10.55
C ARG A 20 -0.92 1.68 -11.90
N GLN A 21 -1.00 0.70 -12.79
CA GLN A 21 -1.65 0.86 -14.10
C GLN A 21 -3.12 1.25 -13.97
N GLN A 22 -3.86 0.61 -13.07
CA GLN A 22 -5.27 0.94 -12.85
C GLN A 22 -5.44 2.37 -12.32
N VAL A 23 -4.60 2.80 -11.39
CA VAL A 23 -4.67 4.15 -10.83
C VAL A 23 -4.32 5.22 -11.86
N VAL A 24 -3.33 4.98 -12.73
CA VAL A 24 -2.99 5.88 -13.85
C VAL A 24 -4.17 6.05 -14.80
N LEU A 25 -4.91 4.97 -15.10
CA LEU A 25 -6.08 5.03 -15.96
C LEU A 25 -7.25 5.79 -15.32
N GLU A 26 -7.41 5.71 -14.00
CA GLU A 26 -8.46 6.40 -13.25
C GLU A 26 -8.16 7.87 -12.99
N LEU A 27 -6.87 8.22 -12.79
CA LEU A 27 -6.42 9.55 -12.39
C LEU A 27 -5.31 10.08 -13.33
N PRO A 28 -5.54 10.20 -14.65
CA PRO A 28 -4.49 10.37 -15.66
C PRO A 28 -3.65 11.65 -15.54
N TYR A 29 -4.11 12.66 -14.82
CA TYR A 29 -3.49 13.99 -14.80
C TYR A 29 -3.05 14.49 -13.42
N ASP A 30 -3.23 13.69 -12.36
CA ASP A 30 -2.86 14.07 -11.00
C ASP A 30 -1.89 13.05 -10.40
N ASN A 31 -0.60 13.25 -10.67
CA ASN A 31 0.45 12.35 -10.19
C ASN A 31 0.53 12.29 -8.66
N ALA A 32 0.22 13.40 -7.97
CA ALA A 32 0.24 13.42 -6.51
C ALA A 32 -0.89 12.56 -5.94
N LEU A 33 -2.09 12.67 -6.51
CA LEU A 33 -3.23 11.85 -6.12
C LEU A 33 -3.05 10.38 -6.52
N GLN A 34 -2.39 10.10 -7.65
CA GLN A 34 -2.07 8.75 -8.07
C GLN A 34 -1.23 8.01 -7.02
N GLU A 35 -0.14 8.60 -6.52
CA GLU A 35 0.71 7.93 -5.51
C GLU A 35 -0.08 7.62 -4.23
N VAL A 36 -0.92 8.55 -3.77
CA VAL A 36 -1.80 8.32 -2.60
C VAL A 36 -2.76 7.15 -2.85
N TYR A 37 -3.36 7.07 -4.05
CA TYR A 37 -4.28 6.00 -4.41
C TYR A 37 -3.58 4.65 -4.55
N VAL A 38 -2.37 4.63 -5.10
CA VAL A 38 -1.53 3.43 -5.19
C VAL A 38 -1.23 2.90 -3.79
N SER A 39 -0.70 3.75 -2.90
CA SER A 39 -0.42 3.36 -1.51
C SER A 39 -1.68 2.86 -0.81
N ARG A 40 -2.82 3.54 -0.98
CA ARG A 40 -4.09 3.13 -0.37
C ARG A 40 -4.56 1.77 -0.86
N ARG A 41 -4.45 1.50 -2.16
CA ARG A 41 -4.87 0.21 -2.76
C ARG A 41 -3.97 -0.95 -2.33
N ILE A 42 -2.66 -0.71 -2.23
CA ILE A 42 -1.70 -1.67 -1.69
C ILE A 42 -2.11 -2.07 -0.27
N LEU A 43 -2.26 -1.09 0.63
CA LEU A 43 -2.67 -1.33 2.02
C LEU A 43 -4.04 -2.03 2.13
N ALA A 44 -4.98 -1.71 1.25
CA ALA A 44 -6.29 -2.38 1.21
C ALA A 44 -6.21 -3.83 0.73
N MET A 45 -5.33 -4.13 -0.24
CA MET A 45 -5.11 -5.51 -0.70
C MET A 45 -4.38 -6.34 0.36
N GLU A 46 -3.41 -5.77 1.06
CA GLU A 46 -2.73 -6.42 2.19
C GLU A 46 -3.71 -6.76 3.31
N ALA A 47 -4.55 -5.80 3.71
CA ALA A 47 -5.62 -6.04 4.69
C ALA A 47 -6.52 -7.20 4.25
N LYS A 48 -6.93 -7.23 2.98
CA LYS A 48 -7.75 -8.29 2.42
C LYS A 48 -7.05 -9.66 2.43
N GLN A 49 -5.76 -9.73 2.09
CA GLN A 49 -4.98 -10.97 2.11
C GLN A 49 -4.85 -11.54 3.53
N LEU A 50 -4.79 -10.68 4.54
CA LEU A 50 -4.75 -11.06 5.95
C LEU A 50 -6.14 -11.33 6.55
N GLY A 51 -7.21 -11.23 5.75
CA GLY A 51 -8.58 -11.39 6.24
C GLY A 51 -9.02 -10.29 7.21
N MET A 52 -8.39 -9.12 7.15
CA MET A 52 -8.63 -7.98 8.02
C MET A 52 -9.42 -6.89 7.29
N ASP A 53 -10.17 -6.08 8.04
CA ASP A 53 -10.68 -4.83 7.50
C ASP A 53 -9.57 -3.77 7.38
N TYR A 54 -9.72 -2.88 6.39
CA TYR A 54 -8.72 -1.86 6.08
C TYR A 54 -8.39 -0.97 7.29
N LEU A 55 -9.37 -0.54 8.07
CA LEU A 55 -9.13 0.38 9.18
C LEU A 55 -8.37 -0.30 10.33
N SER A 56 -8.70 -1.55 10.62
CA SER A 56 -7.96 -2.35 11.61
C SER A 56 -6.52 -2.60 11.17
N TYR A 57 -6.30 -2.85 9.86
CA TYR A 57 -4.94 -2.98 9.32
C TYR A 57 -4.15 -1.68 9.48
N ILE A 58 -4.72 -0.52 9.14
CA ILE A 58 -4.07 0.78 9.32
C ILE A 58 -3.77 1.08 10.79
N ARG A 59 -4.66 0.73 11.73
CA ARG A 59 -4.38 0.90 13.17
C ARG A 59 -3.18 0.08 13.62
N GLN A 60 -3.08 -1.18 13.20
CA GLN A 60 -1.92 -2.02 13.50
C GLN A 60 -0.65 -1.49 12.84
N PHE A 61 -0.76 -0.98 11.61
CA PHE A 61 0.36 -0.36 10.91
C PHE A 61 0.92 0.85 11.68
N ASN A 62 0.05 1.75 12.14
CA ASN A 62 0.46 2.92 12.92
C ASN A 62 1.10 2.53 14.26
N GLN A 63 0.59 1.50 14.93
CA GLN A 63 1.21 0.97 16.16
C GLN A 63 2.63 0.44 15.92
N LYS A 64 2.90 -0.17 14.77
CA LYS A 64 4.25 -0.60 14.39
C LYS A 64 5.18 0.58 14.12
N VAL A 65 4.66 1.64 13.49
CA VAL A 65 5.43 2.85 13.18
C VAL A 65 5.77 3.65 14.44
N GLU A 66 4.85 3.74 15.41
CA GLU A 66 5.11 4.42 16.69
C GLU A 66 6.13 3.70 17.59
N GLN A 67 6.39 2.42 17.34
CA GLN A 67 7.34 1.60 18.11
C GLN A 67 8.70 1.39 17.42
N ALA A 68 8.88 1.91 16.20
CA ALA A 68 10.12 1.82 15.43
C ALA A 68 10.96 3.10 15.58
#